data_AF-A0A530QWQ5-F1
#
_entry.id   AF-A0A530QWQ5-F1
#
_cell.length_a   1.000
_cell.length_b   1.000
_cell.length_c   1.000
_cell.angle_alpha   90.00
_cell.angle_beta   90.00
_cell.angle_gamma   90.00
#
_symmetry.space_group_name_H-M   'P 1'
#
loop_
_entity.id
_entity.type
_entity.pdbx_description
1 polymer ?
#
loop_
_entity_poly.entity_id
_entity_poly.type
_entity_poly.pdbx_seq_one_letter_code
_entity_poly.pdbx_strand_id
1 'polypeptide(L)'
;AYAVPAGSIPLILFCALLQGGGFGIAWPFVTRVIVASARDGEQTIASAAVPTMQRIGYAVGAALTGIVANASGFSEGLNREAAANVATWLFLAFVPLGILGCLAALRISGPAARPQEATS
;
A
#
# COMPACT_ATOMS: atom_id res chain seq x y z
N ALA A 1 -7.55 22.07 -13.79
CA ALA A 1 -8.09 22.12 -15.16
C ALA A 1 -7.13 21.66 -16.28
N TYR A 2 -6.27 20.64 -16.08
CA TYR A 2 -5.61 19.92 -17.19
C TYR A 2 -6.10 18.47 -17.29
N ALA A 3 -7.00 18.04 -16.41
CA ALA A 3 -7.38 16.63 -16.26
C ALA A 3 -8.67 16.22 -16.99
N VAL A 4 -9.44 17.17 -17.56
CA VAL A 4 -10.85 16.88 -17.92
C VAL A 4 -11.17 16.88 -19.42
N PRO A 5 -10.55 17.67 -20.32
CA PRO A 5 -10.89 17.58 -21.75
C PRO A 5 -9.89 16.78 -22.61
N ALA A 6 -8.68 16.50 -22.09
CA ALA A 6 -7.59 15.82 -22.82
C ALA A 6 -6.75 14.93 -21.90
N GLY A 7 -7.36 14.32 -20.87
CA GLY A 7 -6.66 13.44 -19.94
C GLY A 7 -6.31 12.13 -20.64
N SER A 8 -5.10 12.03 -21.21
CA SER A 8 -4.59 10.84 -21.89
C SER A 8 -4.96 9.57 -21.13
N ILE A 9 -6.01 8.88 -21.60
CA ILE A 9 -6.36 7.51 -21.24
C ILE A 9 -5.12 6.63 -21.05
N PRO A 10 -4.05 6.72 -21.90
CA PRO A 10 -2.83 5.96 -21.66
C PRO A 10 -2.10 6.29 -20.36
N LEU A 11 -2.14 7.52 -19.85
CA LEU A 11 -1.50 7.89 -18.58
C LEU A 11 -2.27 7.30 -17.39
N ILE A 12 -3.60 7.34 -17.43
CA ILE A 12 -4.44 6.71 -16.39
C ILE A 12 -4.23 5.20 -16.40
N LEU A 13 -4.21 4.59 -17.59
CA LEU A 13 -3.92 3.17 -17.77
C LEU A 13 -2.51 2.83 -17.25
N PHE A 14 -1.50 3.66 -17.53
CA PHE A 14 -0.15 3.45 -17.06
C PHE A 14 -0.06 3.49 -15.53
N CYS A 15 -0.70 4.48 -14.89
CA CYS A 15 -0.79 4.55 -13.43
C CYS A 15 -1.55 3.36 -12.84
N ALA A 16 -2.66 2.95 -13.46
CA ALA A 16 -3.44 1.77 -13.02
C ALA A 16 -2.64 0.47 -13.18
N LEU A 17 -1.87 0.33 -14.26
CA LEU A 17 -0.97 -0.79 -14.49
C LEU A 17 0.18 -0.82 -13.49
N LEU A 18 0.78 0.32 -13.15
CA LEU A 18 1.81 0.38 -12.12
C LEU A 18 1.24 0.04 -10.74
N GLN A 19 0.06 0.55 -10.40
CA GLN A 19 -0.58 0.28 -9.11
C GLN A 19 -1.01 -1.19 -8.99
N GLY A 20 -1.69 -1.73 -10.02
CA GLY A 20 -2.14 -3.11 -10.05
C GLY A 20 -0.98 -4.11 -10.24
N GLY A 21 -0.04 -3.80 -11.12
CA GLY A 21 1.14 -4.63 -11.39
C GLY A 21 2.10 -4.68 -10.20
N GLY A 22 2.37 -3.55 -9.56
CA GLY A 22 3.16 -3.49 -8.33
C GLY A 22 2.52 -4.28 -7.20
N PHE A 23 1.21 -4.11 -6.98
CA PHE A 23 0.46 -4.88 -6.00
C PHE A 23 0.48 -6.38 -6.32
N GLY A 24 0.26 -6.77 -7.58
CA GLY A 24 0.25 -8.16 -8.03
C GLY A 24 1.60 -8.85 -7.88
N ILE A 25 2.70 -8.15 -8.13
CA ILE A 25 4.07 -8.69 -7.95
C ILE A 25 4.39 -8.82 -6.45
N ALA A 26 4.00 -7.85 -5.62
CA ALA A 26 4.26 -7.88 -4.18
C ALA A 26 3.40 -8.90 -3.43
N TRP A 27 2.18 -9.17 -3.89
CA TRP A 27 1.21 -10.06 -3.26
C TRP A 27 1.73 -11.46 -2.89
N PRO A 28 2.41 -12.22 -3.78
CA PRO A 28 2.97 -13.52 -3.44
C PRO A 28 4.06 -13.44 -2.37
N PHE A 29 4.85 -12.35 -2.30
CA PHE A 29 5.82 -12.16 -1.22
C PHE A 29 5.13 -11.93 0.12
N VAL A 30 4.13 -11.04 0.16
CA VAL A 30 3.34 -10.77 1.37
C VAL A 30 2.66 -12.04 1.88
N THR A 31 2.02 -12.79 0.99
CA THR A 31 1.36 -14.06 1.34
C THR A 31 2.37 -15.08 1.89
N ARG A 32 3.53 -15.23 1.24
CA ARG A 32 4.61 -16.11 1.73
C ARG A 32 5.13 -15.69 3.10
N VAL A 33 5.33 -14.40 3.32
CA VAL A 33 5.80 -13.86 4.62
C VAL A 33 4.81 -14.19 5.72
N ILE A 34 3.52 -14.00 5.48
CA ILE A 34 2.49 -14.24 6.50
C ILE A 34 2.42 -15.73 6.84
N VAL A 35 2.44 -16.61 5.83
CA VAL A 35 2.45 -18.07 6.04
C VAL A 35 3.74 -18.52 6.74
N ALA A 36 4.91 -18.01 6.34
CA ALA A 36 6.20 -18.35 6.94
C ALA A 36 6.37 -17.82 8.38
N SER A 37 5.64 -16.77 8.74
CA SER A 37 5.64 -16.23 10.11
C SER A 37 4.68 -16.99 11.04
N ALA A 38 3.82 -17.85 10.49
CA ALA A 38 2.90 -18.68 11.27
C ALA A 38 3.63 -19.92 11.81
N ARG A 39 3.25 -20.35 13.01
CA ARG A 39 3.76 -21.61 13.61
C ARG A 39 3.25 -22.81 12.81
N ASP A 40 3.98 -23.92 12.87
CA ASP A 40 3.57 -25.16 12.21
C ASP A 40 2.15 -25.58 12.64
N GLY A 41 1.25 -25.68 11.65
CA GLY A 41 -0.17 -25.98 11.85
C GLY A 41 -1.13 -24.78 11.84
N GLU A 42 -0.64 -23.54 11.98
CA GLU A 42 -1.50 -22.33 12.05
C GLU A 42 -1.51 -21.50 10.74
N GLN A 43 -0.84 -21.98 9.69
CA GLN A 43 -0.72 -21.30 8.40
C GLN A 43 -2.07 -20.96 7.75
N THR A 44 -3.08 -21.83 7.92
CA THR A 44 -4.44 -21.61 7.43
C THR A 44 -5.11 -20.44 8.17
N ILE A 45 -4.88 -20.31 9.48
CA ILE A 45 -5.43 -19.24 10.30
C ILE A 45 -4.76 -17.90 9.94
N ALA A 46 -3.43 -17.90 9.79
CA ALA A 46 -2.69 -16.73 9.37
C ALA A 46 -3.12 -16.27 7.97
N SER A 47 -3.32 -17.20 7.04
CA SER A 47 -3.82 -16.91 5.68
C SER A 47 -5.25 -16.34 5.69
N ALA A 48 -6.11 -16.83 6.59
CA ALA A 48 -7.47 -16.33 6.75
C ALA A 48 -7.53 -14.92 7.37
N ALA A 49 -6.50 -14.50 8.11
CA ALA A 49 -6.42 -13.16 8.71
C ALA A 49 -6.00 -12.07 7.70
N VAL A 50 -5.34 -12.44 6.59
CA VAL A 50 -4.82 -11.49 5.59
C VAL A 50 -5.90 -10.57 5.00
N PRO A 51 -7.04 -11.10 4.52
CA PRO A 51 -8.08 -10.25 3.94
C PRO A 51 -8.67 -9.27 4.96
N THR A 52 -8.76 -9.69 6.24
CA THR A 52 -9.23 -8.83 7.34
C THR A 52 -8.26 -7.68 7.59
N MET A 53 -6.95 -7.96 7.70
CA MET A 53 -5.93 -6.92 7.85
C MET A 53 -5.91 -5.96 6.67
N GLN A 54 -6.09 -6.45 5.44
CA GLN A 54 -6.18 -5.62 4.25
C GLN A 54 -7.37 -4.65 4.32
N ARG A 55 -8.55 -5.13 4.73
CA ARG A 55 -9.74 -4.29 4.90
C ARG A 55 -9.54 -3.22 5.96
N ILE A 56 -8.93 -3.57 7.10
CA ILE A 56 -8.58 -2.60 8.14
C ILE A 56 -7.65 -1.54 7.56
N GLY A 57 -6.63 -1.94 6.80
CA GLY A 57 -5.72 -1.02 6.12
C GLY A 57 -6.44 -0.06 5.18
N TYR A 58 -7.38 -0.55 4.36
CA TYR A 58 -8.18 0.32 3.49
C TYR A 58 -9.07 1.28 4.27
N ALA A 59 -9.72 0.83 5.35
CA ALA A 59 -10.55 1.69 6.18
C ALA A 59 -9.73 2.81 6.85
N VAL A 60 -8.57 2.46 7.42
CA VAL A 60 -7.64 3.42 8.02
C VAL A 60 -7.11 4.40 6.98
N GLY A 61 -6.71 3.91 5.80
CA GLY A 61 -6.26 4.74 4.69
C GLY A 61 -7.34 5.71 4.20
N ALA A 62 -8.59 5.24 4.08
CA ALA A 62 -9.72 6.09 3.71
C ALA A 62 -10.00 7.16 4.77
N ALA A 63 -9.95 6.81 6.06
CA ALA A 63 -10.15 7.75 7.16
C ALA A 63 -9.04 8.82 7.18
N LEU A 64 -7.76 8.42 7.09
CA LEU A 64 -6.62 9.34 7.00
C LEU A 64 -6.73 10.25 5.78
N THR A 65 -7.11 9.70 4.63
CA THR A 65 -7.33 10.48 3.40
C THR A 65 -8.41 11.54 3.61
N GLY A 66 -9.53 11.17 4.25
CA GLY A 66 -10.59 12.11 4.60
C GLY A 66 -10.13 13.20 5.57
N ILE A 67 -9.35 12.86 6.60
CA ILE A 67 -8.79 13.84 7.54
C ILE A 67 -7.88 14.82 6.81
N VAL A 68 -6.96 14.33 5.98
CA VAL A 68 -6.04 15.19 5.22
C VAL A 68 -6.78 16.06 4.21
N ALA A 69 -7.78 15.51 3.51
CA ALA A 69 -8.63 16.29 2.59
C ALA A 69 -9.35 17.42 3.32
N ASN A 70 -9.96 17.14 4.48
CA ASN A 70 -10.61 18.19 5.29
C ASN A 70 -9.59 19.23 5.79
N ALA A 71 -8.43 18.81 6.28
CA ALA A 71 -7.40 19.69 6.84
C ALA A 71 -6.71 20.59 5.79
N SER A 72 -6.72 20.20 4.52
CA SER A 72 -6.02 20.91 3.43
C SER A 72 -6.90 21.95 2.71
N GLY A 73 -8.07 22.27 3.25
CA GLY A 73 -8.94 23.35 2.75
C GLY A 73 -9.98 22.90 1.73
N PHE A 74 -10.25 21.59 1.62
CA PHE A 74 -11.32 21.08 0.73
C PHE A 74 -12.71 21.65 1.08
N SER A 75 -12.91 22.13 2.32
CA SER A 75 -14.12 22.82 2.76
C SER A 75 -14.27 24.26 2.22
N GLU A 76 -13.21 24.93 1.77
CA GLU A 76 -13.27 26.35 1.33
C GLU A 76 -13.50 26.52 -0.18
N GLY A 77 -13.42 25.42 -0.94
CA GLY A 77 -13.73 25.39 -2.37
C GLY A 77 -12.69 24.63 -3.19
N LEU A 78 -13.16 23.87 -4.19
CA LEU A 78 -12.34 23.03 -5.07
C LEU A 78 -11.56 23.88 -6.09
N ASN A 79 -10.61 24.69 -5.63
CA ASN A 79 -9.70 25.43 -6.51
C ASN A 79 -8.45 24.58 -6.85
N ARG A 80 -7.80 24.88 -7.98
CA ARG A 80 -6.65 24.10 -8.47
C ARG A 80 -5.47 24.11 -7.47
N GLU A 81 -5.30 25.19 -6.72
CA GLU A 81 -4.31 25.30 -5.63
C GLU A 81 -4.65 24.42 -4.43
N ALA A 82 -5.92 24.36 -4.03
CA ALA A 82 -6.37 23.48 -2.95
C ALA A 82 -6.10 22.02 -3.30
N ALA A 83 -6.41 21.58 -4.52
CA ALA A 83 -6.13 20.21 -4.98
C ALA A 83 -4.63 19.87 -4.98
N ALA A 84 -3.76 20.82 -5.36
CA ALA A 84 -2.31 20.63 -5.31
C ALA A 84 -1.81 20.51 -3.85
N ASN A 85 -2.30 21.37 -2.95
CA ASN A 85 -1.95 21.34 -1.53
C ASN A 85 -2.42 20.03 -0.86
N VAL A 86 -3.64 19.58 -1.15
CA VAL A 86 -4.18 18.29 -0.68
C VAL A 86 -3.28 17.14 -1.12
N ALA A 87 -2.88 17.11 -2.40
CA ALA A 87 -2.01 16.06 -2.93
C ALA A 87 -0.65 16.02 -2.22
N THR A 88 -0.04 17.19 -1.96
CA THR A 88 1.23 17.28 -1.23
C THR A 88 1.09 16.82 0.22
N TRP A 89 0.05 17.24 0.93
CA TRP A 89 -0.19 16.80 2.31
C TRP A 89 -0.57 15.32 2.42
N LEU A 90 -1.32 14.79 1.46
CA LEU A 90 -1.59 13.35 1.36
C LEU A 90 -0.30 12.59 1.15
N PHE A 91 0.54 13.04 0.21
CA PHE A 91 1.81 12.38 -0.04
C PHE A 91 2.69 12.42 1.21
N LEU A 92 2.82 13.57 1.88
CA LEU A 92 3.57 13.71 3.13
C LEU A 92 3.04 12.84 4.27
N ALA A 93 1.72 12.70 4.41
CA ALA A 93 1.10 11.87 5.44
C ALA A 93 1.34 10.37 5.19
N PHE A 94 1.36 9.95 3.93
CA PHE A 94 1.55 8.54 3.55
C PHE A 94 3.03 8.16 3.35
N VAL A 95 3.95 9.11 3.14
CA VAL A 95 5.40 8.88 3.05
C VAL A 95 5.97 8.12 4.26
N PRO A 96 5.77 8.53 5.53
CA PRO A 96 6.33 7.80 6.67
C PRO A 96 5.75 6.39 6.80
N LEU A 97 4.46 6.20 6.48
CA LEU A 97 3.81 4.90 6.40
C LEU A 97 4.45 4.01 5.32
N GLY A 98 4.70 4.57 4.14
CA GLY A 98 5.39 3.88 3.04
C GLY A 98 6.82 3.51 3.40
N ILE A 99 7.56 4.39 4.07
CA ILE A 99 8.92 4.12 4.56
C ILE A 99 8.90 2.97 5.58
N LEU A 100 7.98 3.00 6.55
CA LEU A 100 7.84 1.90 7.52
C LEU A 100 7.51 0.57 6.83
N GLY A 101 6.62 0.58 5.83
CA GLY A 101 6.30 -0.60 5.03
C GLY A 101 7.51 -1.15 4.27
N CYS A 102 8.26 -0.27 3.59
CA CYS A 102 9.51 -0.63 2.92
C CYS A 102 10.56 -1.17 3.89
N LEU A 103 10.74 -0.53 5.06
CA LEU A 103 11.68 -0.99 6.09
C LEU A 103 11.27 -2.36 6.65
N ALA A 104 9.99 -2.59 6.90
CA ALA A 104 9.49 -3.90 7.33
C ALA A 104 9.72 -4.96 6.26
N ALA A 105 9.42 -4.66 4.99
CA ALA A 105 9.69 -5.55 3.87
C ALA A 105 11.19 -5.88 3.76
N LEU A 106 12.07 -4.88 3.86
CA LEU A 106 13.53 -5.07 3.84
C LEU A 106 14.04 -5.86 5.05
N ARG A 107 13.47 -5.64 6.24
CA ARG A 107 13.80 -6.41 7.46
C ARG A 107 13.41 -7.87 7.32
N ILE A 108 12.26 -8.15 6.71
CA ILE A 108 11.77 -9.51 6.49
C ILE A 108 12.51 -10.19 5.31
N SER A 109 12.92 -9.42 4.30
CA SER A 109 13.80 -9.88 3.22
C SER A 109 15.27 -9.98 3.61
N GLY A 110 15.64 -9.55 4.83
CA GLY A 110 16.96 -9.81 5.41
C GLY A 110 17.25 -11.32 5.43
N PRO A 111 18.53 -11.73 5.36
CA PRO A 111 18.93 -13.06 4.90
C PRO A 111 18.09 -14.16 5.53
N ALA A 112 17.25 -14.77 4.71
CA ALA A 112 16.66 -16.06 5.02
C ALA A 112 17.82 -16.96 5.42
N ALA A 113 17.90 -17.31 6.71
CA ALA A 113 18.72 -18.41 7.15
C ALA A 113 18.14 -19.68 6.51
N ARG A 114 18.53 -19.95 5.26
CA ARG A 114 18.70 -21.31 4.76
C ARG A 114 20.17 -21.61 4.93
N PRO A 115 20.51 -22.67 5.67
CA PRO A 115 20.17 -24.02 5.20
C PRO A 115 19.67 -24.95 6.32
N GLN A 116 18.59 -25.69 6.06
CA GLN A 116 18.52 -27.04 6.61
C GLN A 116 18.78 -28.00 5.46
N GLU A 117 20.03 -28.41 5.39
CA GLU A 117 20.46 -29.64 4.78
C GLU A 117 19.62 -30.78 5.37
N ALA A 118 18.80 -31.41 4.54
CA ALA A 118 18.42 -32.81 4.76
C ALA A 118 19.21 -33.63 3.75
N THR A 119 20.48 -33.79 4.08
CA THR A 119 21.33 -34.88 3.60
C THR A 119 20.68 -36.24 3.87
N SER A 120 20.73 -37.08 2.83
CA SER A 120 20.70 -38.56 2.77
C SER A 120 19.51 -39.32 3.34
#